data_AF-A0A7Y2F9D2-F1
#
_entry.id   AF-A0A7Y2F9D2-F1
#
_cell.length_a   1.000
_cell.length_b   1.000
_cell.length_c   1.000
_cell.angle_alpha   90.00
_cell.angle_beta   90.00
_cell.angle_gamma   90.00
#
_symmetry.space_group_name_H-M   'P 1'
#
loop_
_entity.id
_entity.type
_entity.pdbx_description
1 polymer ?
#
loop_
_entity_poly.entity_id
_entity_poly.type
_entity_poly.pdbx_seq_one_letter_code
_entity_poly.pdbx_strand_id
1 'polypeptide(L)'
;MRENVAVHGGYAWFSSTDGKFSHGEGVAGRQRVWVQPPGTPAIGLAFLRAYAATGDEVHLQAARDVGRALIEGQLRSGGWGYSIEFDPETRNKIPYRIGPNGGRENIPPDEWPGGWDVWKKRQFDTNKTLIDDDTTPAAIRFLAKLDQSLAFADAEVHEAAMYAIESAMGAQYPIGAWGHNYDRFPVKPPNKSHYPVLKASYPETWTRMSTNDFTGCYMLNDRNTMNMIQTMFFVAEIYNDDRYWYSARRGAEFLLLAQMPEPQPAWAQQYNRQMQPVWDRKFEPPAITGGESQDAMRTLMRAYRITKDKRFLEPIPRAVAYMKKSLRDDGKLARYYELKTNRPIYFDKDYQMTYDDKEMPDHYGFIRDSFLTEIENEYQALVADPNASEPKATKSEIAQRAAKAVASQRSDGGWLEKGFVRDAAGKKVVPDEGVVSSQTFIDNTTAIADYLTAGAN
;
A
#
# COMPACT_ATOMS: atom_id res chain seq x y z
N MET A 1 -1.44 20.89 12.34
CA MET A 1 -1.81 20.12 11.12
C MET A 1 -3.04 20.69 10.42
N ARG A 2 -4.25 20.61 11.01
CA ARG A 2 -5.49 21.04 10.36
C ARG A 2 -5.51 22.51 9.92
N GLU A 3 -5.09 23.43 10.78
CA GLU A 3 -5.25 24.88 10.54
C GLU A 3 -4.20 25.47 9.59
N ASN A 4 -2.94 25.08 9.76
CA ASN A 4 -1.81 25.74 9.07
C ASN A 4 -1.21 24.92 7.92
N VAL A 5 -1.37 23.59 7.93
CA VAL A 5 -0.67 22.70 6.99
C VAL A 5 -1.63 22.10 5.95
N ALA A 6 -2.90 21.89 6.32
CA ALA A 6 -3.87 21.28 5.43
C ALA A 6 -4.11 22.14 4.18
N VAL A 7 -4.26 21.46 3.04
CA VAL A 7 -4.60 22.07 1.76
C VAL A 7 -5.88 21.39 1.28
N HIS A 8 -6.98 22.13 1.20
CA HIS A 8 -8.30 21.58 0.86
C HIS A 8 -8.71 20.36 1.72
N GLY A 9 -8.26 20.34 2.99
CA GLY A 9 -8.50 19.22 3.92
C GLY A 9 -7.54 18.03 3.77
N GLY A 10 -6.68 18.01 2.73
CA GLY A 10 -5.68 16.97 2.53
C GLY A 10 -4.25 17.40 2.83
N TYR A 11 -3.31 16.47 2.64
CA TYR A 11 -1.91 16.58 3.08
C TYR A 11 -0.93 15.99 2.07
N ALA A 12 0.31 16.50 2.06
CA ALA A 12 1.44 15.94 1.33
C ALA A 12 2.38 15.16 2.28
N TRP A 13 3.47 14.59 1.79
CA TRP A 13 4.45 13.90 2.66
C TRP A 13 5.20 14.88 3.56
N PHE A 14 5.65 15.99 2.97
CA PHE A 14 6.36 17.06 3.69
C PHE A 14 5.77 18.42 3.33
N SER A 15 5.69 19.30 4.32
CA SER A 15 5.17 20.66 4.17
C SER A 15 5.96 21.67 4.99
N SER A 16 5.99 22.92 4.53
CA SER A 16 6.37 24.06 5.36
C SER A 16 5.34 24.26 6.47
N THR A 17 5.73 24.97 7.53
CA THR A 17 4.88 25.24 8.70
C THR A 17 3.59 25.99 8.37
N ASP A 18 3.60 26.76 7.27
CA ASP A 18 2.47 27.51 6.71
C ASP A 18 1.74 26.78 5.56
N GLY A 19 2.14 25.54 5.24
CA GLY A 19 1.55 24.73 4.16
C GLY A 19 1.75 25.30 2.75
N LYS A 20 2.54 26.36 2.58
CA LYS A 20 2.74 27.03 1.28
C LYS A 20 3.57 26.20 0.32
N PHE A 21 4.60 25.53 0.84
CA PHE A 21 5.47 24.66 0.08
C PHE A 21 5.31 23.24 0.59
N SER A 22 5.12 22.30 -0.33
CA SER A 22 4.90 20.91 0.05
C SER A 22 5.20 19.99 -1.11
N HIS A 23 5.51 18.73 -0.81
CA HIS A 23 5.77 17.73 -1.84
C HIS A 23 5.42 16.32 -1.36
N GLY A 24 5.00 15.49 -2.31
CA GLY A 24 5.13 14.03 -2.24
C GLY A 24 6.30 13.62 -3.13
N GLU A 25 6.09 12.71 -4.08
CA GLU A 25 7.08 12.46 -5.14
C GLU A 25 7.32 13.71 -6.01
N GLY A 26 6.24 14.47 -6.25
CA GLY A 26 6.26 15.73 -6.97
C GLY A 26 5.85 16.92 -6.10
N VAL A 27 5.85 18.12 -6.70
CA VAL A 27 5.33 19.34 -6.07
C VAL A 27 3.86 19.13 -5.73
N ALA A 28 3.47 19.51 -4.51
CA ALA A 28 2.07 19.57 -4.09
C ALA A 28 1.61 21.04 -4.03
N GLY A 29 2.25 21.86 -3.19
CA GLY A 29 1.91 23.27 -3.04
C GLY A 29 0.49 23.45 -2.49
N ARG A 30 -0.22 24.50 -2.95
CA ARG A 30 -1.54 24.90 -2.43
C ARG A 30 -2.74 24.35 -3.19
N GLN A 31 -2.51 23.55 -4.23
CA GLN A 31 -3.57 23.07 -5.13
C GLN A 31 -3.50 21.57 -5.40
N ARG A 32 -2.68 20.84 -4.65
CA ARG A 32 -2.54 19.39 -4.79
C ARG A 32 -2.25 18.78 -3.43
N VAL A 33 -2.81 17.60 -3.19
CA VAL A 33 -2.55 16.76 -2.01
C VAL A 33 -2.14 15.37 -2.44
N TRP A 34 -1.52 14.60 -1.55
CA TRP A 34 -1.02 13.26 -1.85
C TRP A 34 -1.92 12.21 -1.21
N VAL A 35 -2.30 11.19 -1.95
CA VAL A 35 -3.10 10.05 -1.45
C VAL A 35 -2.19 8.91 -1.00
N GLN A 36 -1.09 8.67 -1.73
CA GLN A 36 -0.07 7.68 -1.39
C GLN A 36 0.43 7.94 0.05
N PRO A 37 0.36 6.96 0.96
CA PRO A 37 0.93 7.07 2.29
C PRO A 37 2.39 7.54 2.28
N PRO A 38 2.84 8.34 3.26
CA PRO A 38 2.12 8.79 4.45
C PRO A 38 1.19 10.00 4.23
N GLY A 39 0.65 10.21 3.03
CA GLY A 39 -0.24 11.31 2.71
C GLY A 39 -1.65 11.26 3.36
N THR A 40 -2.61 11.83 2.64
CA THR A 40 -3.95 12.23 3.09
C THR A 40 -4.72 11.15 3.87
N PRO A 41 -4.93 9.92 3.37
CA PRO A 41 -5.65 8.89 4.13
C PRO A 41 -4.97 8.46 5.42
N ALA A 42 -3.64 8.38 5.43
CA ALA A 42 -2.87 7.94 6.60
C ALA A 42 -2.95 8.98 7.73
N ILE A 43 -2.89 10.26 7.38
CA ILE A 43 -3.15 11.37 8.31
C ILE A 43 -4.59 11.32 8.86
N GLY A 44 -5.57 11.05 8.00
CA GLY A 44 -6.96 10.88 8.42
C GLY A 44 -7.15 9.77 9.45
N LEU A 45 -6.50 8.62 9.25
CA LEU A 45 -6.51 7.52 10.22
C LEU A 45 -5.86 7.93 11.56
N ALA A 46 -4.79 8.72 11.54
CA ALA A 46 -4.18 9.25 12.76
C ALA A 46 -5.13 10.19 13.52
N PHE A 47 -5.89 11.04 12.81
CA PHE A 47 -6.93 11.86 13.43
C PHE A 47 -8.06 11.04 14.03
N LEU A 48 -8.57 10.01 13.34
CA LEU A 48 -9.60 9.13 13.89
C LEU A 48 -9.11 8.36 15.12
N ARG A 49 -7.82 7.98 15.15
CA ARG A 49 -7.21 7.36 16.33
C ARG A 49 -7.12 8.33 17.49
N ALA A 50 -6.72 9.57 17.24
CA ALA A 50 -6.71 10.63 18.26
C ALA A 50 -8.13 10.89 18.79
N TYR A 51 -9.13 11.00 17.92
CA TYR A 51 -10.53 11.16 18.30
C TYR A 51 -11.01 10.02 19.20
N ALA A 52 -10.73 8.76 18.83
CA ALA A 52 -11.10 7.61 19.63
C ALA A 52 -10.46 7.62 21.03
N ALA A 53 -9.25 8.17 21.16
CA ALA A 53 -8.52 8.24 22.43
C ALA A 53 -8.95 9.42 23.32
N THR A 54 -9.40 10.54 22.75
CA THR A 54 -9.67 11.77 23.50
C THR A 54 -11.15 12.17 23.56
N GLY A 55 -11.95 11.75 22.58
CA GLY A 55 -13.31 12.25 22.36
C GLY A 55 -13.37 13.70 21.85
N ASP A 56 -12.24 14.32 21.51
CA ASP A 56 -12.19 15.72 21.09
C ASP A 56 -12.60 15.88 19.61
N GLU A 57 -13.73 16.57 19.40
CA GLU A 57 -14.36 16.76 18.09
C GLU A 57 -13.44 17.48 17.08
N VAL A 58 -12.41 18.21 17.52
CA VAL A 58 -11.42 18.81 16.59
C VAL A 58 -10.74 17.76 15.72
N HIS A 59 -10.49 16.56 16.26
CA HIS A 59 -9.88 15.46 15.52
C HIS A 59 -10.88 14.82 14.55
N LEU A 60 -12.14 14.65 14.95
CA LEU A 60 -13.17 14.14 14.03
C LEU A 60 -13.42 15.14 12.89
N GLN A 61 -13.43 16.44 13.16
CA GLN A 61 -13.55 17.44 12.12
C GLN A 61 -12.36 17.42 11.15
N ALA A 62 -11.13 17.26 11.66
CA ALA A 62 -9.96 17.08 10.80
C ALA A 62 -10.09 15.84 9.90
N ALA A 63 -10.60 14.73 10.43
CA ALA A 63 -10.88 13.53 9.65
C ALA A 63 -11.99 13.75 8.62
N ARG A 64 -13.07 14.48 8.94
CA ARG A 64 -14.11 14.85 7.96
C ARG A 64 -13.52 15.67 6.81
N ASP A 65 -12.62 16.61 7.10
CA ASP A 65 -11.95 17.43 6.08
C ASP A 65 -11.09 16.55 5.14
N VAL A 66 -10.40 15.52 5.69
CA VAL A 66 -9.70 14.50 4.88
C VAL A 66 -10.68 13.69 4.02
N GLY A 67 -11.80 13.27 4.60
CA GLY A 67 -12.87 12.54 3.88
C GLY A 67 -13.36 13.31 2.67
N ARG A 68 -13.65 14.60 2.85
CA ARG A 68 -14.06 15.50 1.77
C ARG A 68 -13.00 15.61 0.67
N ALA A 69 -11.72 15.77 1.03
CA ALA A 69 -10.65 15.84 0.04
C ALA A 69 -10.60 14.59 -0.85
N LEU A 70 -10.75 13.40 -0.24
CA LEU A 70 -10.78 12.13 -0.98
C LEU A 70 -12.04 11.98 -1.84
N ILE A 71 -13.20 12.37 -1.33
CA ILE A 71 -14.46 12.37 -2.09
C ILE A 71 -14.34 13.26 -3.34
N GLU A 72 -13.81 14.48 -3.19
CA GLU A 72 -13.54 15.38 -4.31
C GLU A 72 -12.49 14.81 -5.28
N GLY A 73 -11.56 13.97 -4.82
CA GLY A 73 -10.51 13.39 -5.64
C GLY A 73 -10.77 11.99 -6.20
N GLN A 74 -11.96 11.41 -6.00
CA GLN A 74 -12.24 10.04 -6.43
C GLN A 74 -12.45 9.97 -7.94
N LEU A 75 -11.78 9.03 -8.59
CA LEU A 75 -11.84 8.82 -10.04
C LEU A 75 -13.07 8.00 -10.45
N ARG A 76 -13.53 8.18 -11.69
CA ARG A 76 -14.62 7.36 -12.26
C ARG A 76 -14.26 5.88 -12.33
N SER A 77 -12.98 5.54 -12.41
CA SER A 77 -12.52 4.15 -12.34
C SER A 77 -12.77 3.48 -10.99
N GLY A 78 -12.97 4.21 -9.88
CA GLY A 78 -13.28 3.61 -8.59
C GLY A 78 -12.53 4.20 -7.40
N GLY A 79 -11.21 4.23 -7.50
CA GLY A 79 -10.31 4.68 -6.43
C GLY A 79 -9.59 5.98 -6.77
N TRP A 80 -8.29 6.03 -6.46
CA TRP A 80 -7.48 7.25 -6.54
C TRP A 80 -6.16 7.01 -7.27
N GLY A 81 -5.62 8.07 -7.87
CA GLY A 81 -4.21 8.16 -8.23
C GLY A 81 -3.36 8.60 -7.03
N TYR A 82 -2.04 8.76 -7.22
CA TYR A 82 -1.13 9.14 -6.13
C TYR A 82 -1.45 10.51 -5.52
N SER A 83 -2.12 11.40 -6.26
CA SER A 83 -2.44 12.75 -5.82
C SER A 83 -3.82 13.22 -6.30
N ILE A 84 -4.33 14.28 -5.67
CA ILE A 84 -5.59 14.92 -6.02
C ILE A 84 -5.32 16.36 -6.38
N GLU A 85 -5.84 16.78 -7.54
CA GLU A 85 -5.73 18.14 -8.07
C GLU A 85 -6.96 18.97 -7.70
N PHE A 86 -6.70 20.14 -7.13
CA PHE A 86 -7.68 21.17 -6.80
C PHE A 86 -7.51 22.44 -7.65
N ASP A 87 -6.40 22.56 -8.40
CA ASP A 87 -6.23 23.60 -9.40
C ASP A 87 -7.35 23.48 -10.46
N PRO A 88 -8.20 24.52 -10.67
CA PRO A 88 -9.36 24.41 -11.55
C PRO A 88 -9.01 23.97 -12.99
N GLU A 89 -7.90 24.44 -13.55
CA GLU A 89 -7.52 24.12 -14.93
C GLU A 89 -7.07 22.67 -15.09
N THR A 90 -6.29 22.17 -14.11
CA THR A 90 -5.79 20.80 -14.10
C THR A 90 -6.89 19.82 -13.76
N ARG A 91 -7.70 20.14 -12.74
CA ARG A 91 -8.85 19.35 -12.30
C ARG A 91 -9.86 19.12 -13.41
N ASN A 92 -10.11 20.13 -14.26
CA ASN A 92 -10.98 20.05 -15.43
C ASN A 92 -10.51 19.06 -16.52
N LYS A 93 -9.33 18.44 -16.37
CA LYS A 93 -8.80 17.44 -17.31
C LYS A 93 -8.83 16.03 -16.74
N ILE A 94 -9.15 15.89 -15.46
CA ILE A 94 -9.14 14.62 -14.74
C ILE A 94 -10.59 14.16 -14.54
N PRO A 95 -10.90 12.88 -14.84
CA PRO A 95 -12.23 12.32 -14.68
C PRO A 95 -12.54 11.99 -13.21
N TYR A 96 -12.51 13.02 -12.35
CA TYR A 96 -13.09 12.93 -11.02
C TYR A 96 -14.61 12.77 -11.11
N ARG A 97 -15.19 12.12 -10.09
CA ARG A 97 -16.63 11.91 -9.97
C ARG A 97 -17.39 13.22 -9.68
N ILE A 98 -16.74 14.14 -8.97
CA ILE A 98 -17.32 15.41 -8.52
C ILE A 98 -16.59 16.60 -9.17
N GLY A 99 -17.36 17.57 -9.64
CA GLY A 99 -16.86 18.81 -10.25
C GLY A 99 -17.01 18.83 -11.77
N PRO A 100 -16.40 19.80 -12.47
CA PRO A 100 -16.49 19.86 -13.91
C PRO A 100 -15.80 18.63 -14.49
N ASN A 101 -16.59 17.85 -15.23
CA ASN A 101 -16.20 16.58 -15.83
C ASN A 101 -15.00 16.74 -16.77
N GLY A 102 -13.78 16.61 -16.25
CA GLY A 102 -12.62 16.30 -17.09
C GLY A 102 -12.87 14.98 -17.79
N GLY A 103 -12.82 14.99 -19.13
CA GLY A 103 -13.24 13.86 -19.95
C GLY A 103 -14.74 13.84 -20.23
N ARG A 104 -15.14 14.53 -21.31
CA ARG A 104 -16.39 14.29 -22.07
C ARG A 104 -16.39 12.93 -22.80
N GLU A 105 -15.39 12.11 -22.56
CA GLU A 105 -15.32 10.77 -23.09
C GLU A 105 -16.31 9.89 -22.33
N ASN A 106 -17.17 9.21 -23.08
CA ASN A 106 -17.85 8.04 -22.57
C ASN A 106 -16.76 7.03 -22.19
N ILE A 107 -16.43 6.94 -20.90
CA ILE A 107 -15.52 5.92 -20.37
C ILE A 107 -16.40 4.70 -20.11
N PRO A 108 -16.43 3.69 -21.01
CA PRO A 108 -17.24 2.51 -20.78
C PRO A 108 -16.70 1.76 -19.56
N PRO A 109 -17.56 0.98 -18.88
CA PRO A 109 -17.09 0.01 -17.89
C PRO A 109 -16.13 -0.99 -18.54
N ASP A 110 -15.41 -1.73 -17.70
CA ASP A 110 -14.47 -2.74 -18.15
C ASP A 110 -15.14 -3.78 -19.09
N GLU A 111 -14.56 -3.98 -20.28
CA GLU A 111 -15.07 -4.89 -21.30
C GLU A 111 -14.49 -6.29 -21.14
N TRP A 112 -15.11 -7.31 -21.73
CA TRP A 112 -14.52 -8.66 -21.74
C TRP A 112 -13.13 -8.65 -22.42
N PRO A 113 -12.12 -9.38 -21.90
CA PRO A 113 -12.16 -10.29 -20.74
C PRO A 113 -11.94 -9.60 -19.38
N GLY A 114 -11.80 -8.28 -19.35
CA GLY A 114 -11.35 -7.48 -18.21
C GLY A 114 -9.86 -7.67 -17.92
N GLY A 115 -9.37 -7.07 -16.84
CA GLY A 115 -8.04 -7.34 -16.31
C GLY A 115 -6.89 -6.71 -17.09
N TRP A 116 -5.66 -7.11 -16.76
CA TRP A 116 -4.44 -6.43 -17.19
C TRP A 116 -4.24 -6.33 -18.70
N ASP A 117 -4.72 -7.28 -19.51
CA ASP A 117 -4.59 -7.20 -20.97
C ASP A 117 -5.44 -6.07 -21.57
N VAL A 118 -6.44 -5.62 -20.83
CA VAL A 118 -7.26 -4.44 -21.13
C VAL A 118 -6.59 -3.19 -20.55
N TRP A 119 -6.21 -3.21 -19.27
CA TRP A 119 -5.72 -2.02 -18.54
C TRP A 119 -4.30 -1.59 -18.90
N LYS A 120 -3.41 -2.52 -19.30
CA LYS A 120 -2.04 -2.19 -19.70
C LYS A 120 -1.95 -1.31 -20.94
N LYS A 121 -3.04 -1.24 -21.73
CA LYS A 121 -3.18 -0.35 -22.89
C LYS A 121 -3.28 1.12 -22.49
N ARG A 122 -3.63 1.41 -21.23
CA ARG A 122 -3.74 2.77 -20.65
C ARG A 122 -4.58 3.70 -21.52
N GLN A 123 -5.74 3.22 -21.96
CA GLN A 123 -6.63 3.98 -22.83
C GLN A 123 -7.15 5.24 -22.11
N PHE A 124 -7.32 5.17 -20.80
CA PHE A 124 -7.79 6.28 -19.96
C PHE A 124 -6.78 6.58 -18.83
N ASP A 125 -5.53 6.90 -19.17
CA ASP A 125 -4.44 7.03 -18.19
C ASP A 125 -4.69 8.08 -17.08
N THR A 126 -5.52 9.10 -17.34
CA THR A 126 -5.93 10.09 -16.33
C THR A 126 -7.04 9.59 -15.39
N ASN A 127 -7.71 8.48 -15.74
CA ASN A 127 -8.73 7.79 -14.94
C ASN A 127 -8.16 6.54 -14.24
N LYS A 128 -6.90 6.58 -13.81
CA LYS A 128 -6.20 5.38 -13.33
C LYS A 128 -6.30 5.25 -11.81
N THR A 129 -7.01 4.22 -11.35
CA THR A 129 -7.00 3.80 -9.96
C THR A 129 -5.74 3.01 -9.65
N LEU A 130 -4.98 3.46 -8.64
CA LEU A 130 -3.74 2.84 -8.19
C LEU A 130 -3.99 2.02 -6.93
N ILE A 131 -3.72 0.71 -7.02
CA ILE A 131 -3.54 -0.15 -5.85
C ILE A 131 -2.13 0.02 -5.28
N ASP A 132 -1.20 0.37 -6.17
CA ASP A 132 0.20 0.61 -5.92
C ASP A 132 0.48 1.58 -4.78
N ASP A 133 1.57 1.28 -4.05
CA ASP A 133 2.01 1.99 -2.86
C ASP A 133 0.89 2.26 -1.85
N ASP A 134 -0.02 1.30 -1.71
CA ASP A 134 -1.12 1.37 -0.74
C ASP A 134 -2.07 2.57 -0.98
N THR A 135 -2.06 3.18 -2.16
CA THR A 135 -2.81 4.41 -2.49
C THR A 135 -4.32 4.26 -2.29
N THR A 136 -5.00 3.49 -3.15
CA THR A 136 -6.43 3.22 -3.01
C THR A 136 -6.76 2.35 -1.78
N PRO A 137 -5.97 1.31 -1.44
CA PRO A 137 -6.26 0.51 -0.25
C PRO A 137 -6.26 1.33 1.05
N ALA A 138 -5.35 2.31 1.21
CA ALA A 138 -5.35 3.21 2.37
C ALA A 138 -6.54 4.16 2.39
N ALA A 139 -6.92 4.72 1.24
CA ALA A 139 -8.11 5.55 1.11
C ALA A 139 -9.39 4.78 1.50
N ILE A 140 -9.53 3.53 1.06
CA ILE A 140 -10.66 2.66 1.45
C ILE A 140 -10.67 2.44 2.97
N ARG A 141 -9.54 2.08 3.57
CA ARG A 141 -9.48 1.84 5.03
C ARG A 141 -9.82 3.11 5.82
N PHE A 142 -9.33 4.26 5.37
CA PHE A 142 -9.66 5.52 6.01
C PHE A 142 -11.15 5.85 5.89
N LEU A 143 -11.73 5.84 4.68
CA LEU A 143 -13.14 6.18 4.49
C LEU A 143 -14.07 5.23 5.23
N ALA A 144 -13.79 3.92 5.24
CA ALA A 144 -14.56 2.96 6.02
C ALA A 144 -14.48 3.25 7.53
N LYS A 145 -13.29 3.63 8.04
CA LYS A 145 -13.15 3.98 9.45
C LYS A 145 -13.86 5.29 9.79
N LEU A 146 -13.82 6.27 8.89
CA LEU A 146 -14.55 7.53 9.04
C LEU A 146 -16.05 7.26 9.07
N ASP A 147 -16.56 6.46 8.13
CA ASP A 147 -17.98 6.10 8.04
C ASP A 147 -18.47 5.44 9.34
N GLN A 148 -17.70 4.48 9.87
CA GLN A 148 -17.96 3.87 11.18
C GLN A 148 -17.97 4.91 12.31
N SER A 149 -16.99 5.82 12.35
CA SER A 149 -16.91 6.88 13.36
C SER A 149 -18.07 7.88 13.26
N LEU A 150 -18.70 7.99 12.09
CA LEU A 150 -19.91 8.79 11.86
C LEU A 150 -21.20 7.98 12.02
N ALA A 151 -21.11 6.76 12.57
CA ALA A 151 -22.23 5.84 12.73
C ALA A 151 -23.00 5.58 11.41
N PHE A 152 -22.29 5.60 10.28
CA PHE A 152 -22.84 5.38 8.94
C PHE A 152 -23.90 6.41 8.52
N ALA A 153 -23.91 7.60 9.14
CA ALA A 153 -24.93 8.62 8.93
C ALA A 153 -24.60 9.59 7.78
N ASP A 154 -23.34 9.64 7.34
CA ASP A 154 -22.90 10.52 6.27
C ASP A 154 -22.97 9.79 4.92
N ALA A 155 -23.99 10.12 4.13
CA ALA A 155 -24.27 9.43 2.87
C ALA A 155 -23.15 9.60 1.82
N GLU A 156 -22.42 10.72 1.82
CA GLU A 156 -21.35 10.96 0.85
C GLU A 156 -20.10 10.13 1.20
N VAL A 157 -19.76 10.06 2.49
CA VAL A 157 -18.68 9.19 2.98
C VAL A 157 -18.99 7.72 2.70
N HIS A 158 -20.21 7.27 3.02
CA HIS A 158 -20.64 5.91 2.80
C HIS A 158 -20.58 5.53 1.31
N GLU A 159 -21.13 6.37 0.44
CA GLU A 159 -21.16 6.14 -1.00
C GLU A 159 -19.75 6.08 -1.59
N ALA A 160 -18.86 7.01 -1.22
CA ALA A 160 -17.50 7.02 -1.72
C ALA A 160 -16.71 5.76 -1.30
N ALA A 161 -16.92 5.29 -0.06
CA ALA A 161 -16.33 4.04 0.41
C ALA A 161 -16.85 2.83 -0.38
N MET A 162 -18.18 2.72 -0.56
CA MET A 162 -18.79 1.62 -1.32
C MET A 162 -18.32 1.61 -2.76
N TYR A 163 -18.28 2.75 -3.44
CA TYR A 163 -17.82 2.87 -4.83
C TYR A 163 -16.40 2.33 -5.02
N ALA A 164 -15.47 2.67 -4.11
CA ALA A 164 -14.10 2.20 -4.15
C ALA A 164 -13.97 0.69 -3.85
N ILE A 165 -14.74 0.19 -2.87
CA ILE A 165 -14.74 -1.23 -2.50
C ILE A 165 -15.30 -2.09 -3.65
N GLU A 166 -16.41 -1.69 -4.25
CA GLU A 166 -17.03 -2.39 -5.38
C GLU A 166 -16.08 -2.45 -6.58
N SER A 167 -15.47 -1.32 -6.93
CA SER A 167 -14.46 -1.26 -7.98
C SER A 167 -13.29 -2.20 -7.71
N ALA A 168 -12.76 -2.18 -6.49
CA ALA A 168 -11.64 -3.03 -6.11
C ALA A 168 -12.02 -4.52 -6.12
N MET A 169 -13.24 -4.88 -5.72
CA MET A 169 -13.74 -6.25 -5.85
C MET A 169 -13.89 -6.68 -7.31
N GLY A 170 -14.39 -5.80 -8.17
CA GLY A 170 -14.45 -6.04 -9.60
C GLY A 170 -13.07 -6.19 -10.24
N ALA A 171 -12.04 -5.58 -9.67
CA ALA A 171 -10.66 -5.71 -10.15
C ALA A 171 -9.96 -7.00 -9.71
N GLN A 172 -10.53 -7.74 -8.74
CA GLN A 172 -9.89 -8.94 -8.19
C GLN A 172 -9.91 -10.08 -9.20
N TYR A 173 -8.73 -10.61 -9.53
CA TYR A 173 -8.61 -11.73 -10.46
C TYR A 173 -9.27 -13.01 -9.90
N PRO A 174 -9.69 -13.94 -10.76
CA PRO A 174 -10.22 -15.24 -10.34
C PRO A 174 -9.30 -16.03 -9.40
N ILE A 175 -7.98 -15.84 -9.51
CA ILE A 175 -6.98 -16.44 -8.63
C ILE A 175 -6.93 -15.81 -7.23
N GLY A 176 -7.50 -14.62 -7.06
CA GLY A 176 -7.56 -13.87 -5.80
C GLY A 176 -6.62 -12.65 -5.74
N ALA A 177 -5.66 -12.54 -6.67
CA ALA A 177 -4.72 -11.44 -6.72
C ALA A 177 -5.35 -10.11 -7.17
N TRP A 178 -4.62 -9.02 -6.97
CA TRP A 178 -4.84 -7.73 -7.64
C TRP A 178 -3.66 -7.34 -8.52
N GLY A 179 -3.95 -6.49 -9.50
CA GLY A 179 -2.94 -5.84 -10.34
C GLY A 179 -2.44 -4.54 -9.72
N HIS A 180 -1.53 -3.86 -10.41
CA HIS A 180 -0.99 -2.57 -9.98
C HIS A 180 -2.03 -1.44 -10.09
N ASN A 181 -2.84 -1.45 -11.16
CA ASN A 181 -3.79 -0.40 -11.47
C ASN A 181 -4.85 -0.87 -12.49
N TYR A 182 -5.89 -0.06 -12.65
CA TYR A 182 -6.91 -0.17 -13.70
C TYR A 182 -7.47 1.21 -14.07
N ASP A 183 -7.89 1.39 -15.33
CA ASP A 183 -8.25 2.70 -15.91
C ASP A 183 -9.75 2.90 -16.16
N ARG A 184 -10.58 1.91 -15.82
CA ARG A 184 -12.03 1.88 -15.96
C ARG A 184 -12.65 1.20 -14.75
N PHE A 185 -13.92 1.49 -14.49
CA PHE A 185 -14.65 0.86 -13.40
C PHE A 185 -14.88 -0.63 -13.72
N PRO A 186 -14.30 -1.56 -12.95
CA PRO A 186 -14.49 -2.99 -13.15
C PRO A 186 -15.84 -3.40 -12.59
N VAL A 187 -16.85 -3.61 -13.45
CA VAL A 187 -18.20 -4.00 -13.01
C VAL A 187 -18.29 -5.45 -12.54
N LYS A 188 -17.28 -6.27 -12.86
CA LYS A 188 -17.16 -7.67 -12.44
C LYS A 188 -15.69 -8.14 -12.53
N PRO A 189 -15.31 -9.19 -11.77
CA PRO A 189 -14.00 -9.83 -11.88
C PRO A 189 -13.59 -10.19 -13.31
N PRO A 190 -12.29 -10.14 -13.66
CA PRO A 190 -11.78 -10.63 -14.93
C PRO A 190 -12.19 -12.08 -15.21
N ASN A 191 -12.32 -12.42 -16.50
CA ASN A 191 -12.82 -13.73 -16.91
C ASN A 191 -11.86 -14.87 -16.54
N LYS A 192 -12.34 -15.94 -15.90
CA LYS A 192 -11.54 -17.10 -15.46
C LYS A 192 -10.95 -17.93 -16.60
N SER A 193 -11.61 -18.03 -17.74
CA SER A 193 -11.05 -18.73 -18.91
C SER A 193 -9.88 -17.94 -19.51
N HIS A 194 -9.89 -16.61 -19.35
CA HIS A 194 -8.75 -15.77 -19.69
C HIS A 194 -7.71 -15.74 -18.57
N TYR A 195 -8.08 -15.55 -17.30
CA TYR A 195 -7.16 -15.56 -16.15
C TYR A 195 -7.34 -16.85 -15.33
N PRO A 196 -6.74 -17.98 -15.74
CA PRO A 196 -6.92 -19.25 -15.06
C PRO A 196 -6.26 -19.26 -13.68
N VAL A 197 -6.81 -20.08 -12.79
CA VAL A 197 -6.25 -20.34 -11.45
C VAL A 197 -5.19 -21.42 -11.58
N LEU A 198 -3.92 -21.02 -11.52
CA LEU A 198 -2.75 -21.89 -11.67
C LEU A 198 -1.85 -21.79 -10.43
N LYS A 199 -0.97 -22.78 -10.24
CA LYS A 199 0.13 -22.68 -9.28
C LYS A 199 1.34 -22.04 -9.95
N ALA A 200 2.16 -21.37 -9.15
CA ALA A 200 3.41 -20.79 -9.60
C ALA A 200 4.34 -21.83 -10.21
N SER A 201 5.03 -21.44 -11.29
CA SER A 201 5.97 -22.30 -11.99
C SER A 201 7.15 -21.50 -12.54
N TYR A 202 8.25 -22.19 -12.82
CA TYR A 202 9.38 -21.57 -13.50
C TYR A 202 9.05 -21.37 -14.99
N PRO A 203 9.40 -20.22 -15.58
CA PRO A 203 9.47 -20.12 -17.04
C PRO A 203 10.55 -21.06 -17.57
N GLU A 204 10.38 -21.56 -18.79
CA GLU A 204 11.40 -22.39 -19.46
C GLU A 204 12.70 -21.59 -19.64
N THR A 205 12.56 -20.35 -20.11
CA THR A 205 13.63 -19.37 -20.29
C THR A 205 13.15 -17.98 -19.89
N TRP A 206 14.07 -17.11 -19.51
CA TRP A 206 13.80 -15.68 -19.30
C TRP A 206 14.98 -14.84 -19.81
N THR A 207 14.72 -13.61 -20.23
CA THR A 207 15.72 -12.72 -20.83
C THR A 207 16.54 -12.01 -19.76
N ARG A 208 17.82 -11.70 -20.05
CA ARG A 208 18.69 -10.90 -19.16
C ARG A 208 18.39 -9.41 -19.16
N MET A 209 17.58 -8.95 -20.11
CA MET A 209 17.15 -7.56 -20.25
C MET A 209 15.64 -7.50 -20.30
N SER A 210 15.07 -6.47 -19.68
CA SER A 210 13.63 -6.18 -19.79
C SER A 210 13.26 -5.76 -21.21
N THR A 211 12.12 -6.24 -21.67
CA THR A 211 11.45 -5.81 -22.90
C THR A 211 10.50 -4.64 -22.66
N ASN A 212 10.32 -4.22 -21.39
CA ASN A 212 9.31 -3.24 -20.95
C ASN A 212 7.90 -3.55 -21.49
N ASP A 213 7.56 -4.84 -21.60
CA ASP A 213 6.24 -5.30 -22.07
C ASP A 213 5.19 -5.38 -20.96
N PHE A 214 5.62 -5.24 -19.69
CA PHE A 214 4.79 -5.24 -18.49
C PHE A 214 3.78 -6.39 -18.49
N THR A 215 4.22 -7.62 -18.71
CA THR A 215 3.31 -8.78 -18.77
C THR A 215 2.78 -9.27 -17.41
N GLY A 216 3.30 -8.75 -16.29
CA GLY A 216 2.86 -9.11 -14.94
C GLY A 216 1.45 -8.60 -14.66
N CYS A 217 0.55 -9.48 -14.20
CA CYS A 217 -0.84 -9.12 -13.86
C CYS A 217 -1.19 -9.39 -12.39
N TYR A 218 -0.47 -10.29 -11.72
CA TYR A 218 -0.67 -10.62 -10.31
C TYR A 218 0.47 -10.03 -9.49
N MET A 219 0.17 -9.01 -8.68
CA MET A 219 1.21 -8.16 -8.07
C MET A 219 1.36 -8.41 -6.57
N LEU A 220 2.59 -8.73 -6.17
CA LEU A 220 3.09 -8.65 -4.80
C LEU A 220 4.00 -7.45 -4.56
N ASN A 221 4.53 -6.85 -5.63
CA ASN A 221 5.30 -5.61 -5.56
C ASN A 221 4.58 -4.55 -4.72
N ASP A 222 5.35 -3.82 -3.92
CA ASP A 222 4.89 -2.75 -3.01
C ASP A 222 3.66 -3.14 -2.17
N ARG A 223 3.60 -4.43 -1.83
CA ARG A 223 2.53 -5.06 -1.04
C ARG A 223 1.14 -4.97 -1.67
N ASN A 224 1.01 -4.83 -2.99
CA ASN A 224 -0.27 -4.62 -3.68
C ASN A 224 -1.39 -5.57 -3.25
N THR A 225 -1.21 -6.88 -3.48
CA THR A 225 -2.23 -7.86 -3.06
C THR A 225 -2.36 -7.97 -1.53
N MET A 226 -1.30 -7.77 -0.76
CA MET A 226 -1.31 -7.91 0.71
C MET A 226 -2.03 -6.75 1.40
N ASN A 227 -1.85 -5.53 0.91
CA ASN A 227 -2.58 -4.36 1.36
C ASN A 227 -4.07 -4.49 1.01
N MET A 228 -4.40 -5.05 -0.15
CA MET A 228 -5.79 -5.37 -0.50
C MET A 228 -6.40 -6.45 0.38
N ILE A 229 -5.67 -7.53 0.72
CA ILE A 229 -6.12 -8.54 1.68
C ILE A 229 -6.43 -7.88 3.04
N GLN A 230 -5.51 -7.06 3.53
CA GLN A 230 -5.71 -6.31 4.78
C GLN A 230 -6.93 -5.39 4.70
N THR A 231 -7.08 -4.63 3.62
CA THR A 231 -8.23 -3.74 3.41
C THR A 231 -9.54 -4.50 3.38
N MET A 232 -9.60 -5.63 2.67
CA MET A 232 -10.82 -6.41 2.52
C MET A 232 -11.25 -7.07 3.83
N PHE A 233 -10.32 -7.59 4.64
CA PHE A 233 -10.65 -8.05 5.99
C PHE A 233 -11.12 -6.90 6.90
N PHE A 234 -10.48 -5.74 6.80
CA PHE A 234 -10.83 -4.57 7.60
C PHE A 234 -12.25 -4.06 7.29
N VAL A 235 -12.62 -3.95 6.01
CA VAL A 235 -13.97 -3.51 5.63
C VAL A 235 -15.02 -4.60 5.88
N ALA A 236 -14.66 -5.88 5.84
CA ALA A 236 -15.54 -6.97 6.28
C ALA A 236 -15.97 -6.80 7.73
N GLU A 237 -15.03 -6.45 8.61
CA GLU A 237 -15.31 -6.16 10.02
C GLU A 237 -16.17 -4.91 10.21
N ILE A 238 -15.84 -3.81 9.51
CA ILE A 238 -16.58 -2.54 9.66
C ILE A 238 -18.02 -2.65 9.19
N TYR A 239 -18.26 -3.22 8.01
CA TYR A 239 -19.58 -3.27 7.40
C TYR A 239 -20.33 -4.58 7.70
N ASN A 240 -19.70 -5.52 8.40
CA ASN A 240 -20.25 -6.84 8.70
C ASN A 240 -20.79 -7.56 7.45
N ASP A 241 -19.95 -7.61 6.40
CA ASP A 241 -20.30 -8.18 5.10
C ASP A 241 -19.29 -9.26 4.67
N ASP A 242 -19.77 -10.50 4.62
CA ASP A 242 -18.99 -11.68 4.28
C ASP A 242 -18.39 -11.62 2.86
N ARG A 243 -18.97 -10.87 1.92
CA ARG A 243 -18.43 -10.72 0.57
C ARG A 243 -16.99 -10.20 0.61
N TYR A 244 -16.72 -9.26 1.51
CA TYR A 244 -15.39 -8.69 1.70
C TYR A 244 -14.45 -9.67 2.40
N TRP A 245 -14.96 -10.45 3.35
CA TRP A 245 -14.19 -11.51 4.00
C TRP A 245 -13.74 -12.58 3.00
N TYR A 246 -14.66 -13.04 2.13
CA TYR A 246 -14.33 -14.01 1.08
C TYR A 246 -13.40 -13.42 0.01
N SER A 247 -13.53 -12.14 -0.31
CA SER A 247 -12.58 -11.41 -1.17
C SER A 247 -11.17 -11.45 -0.57
N ALA A 248 -11.01 -11.10 0.70
CA ALA A 248 -9.73 -11.14 1.41
C ALA A 248 -9.14 -12.56 1.47
N ARG A 249 -9.96 -13.55 1.82
CA ARG A 249 -9.56 -14.95 1.88
C ARG A 249 -9.03 -15.45 0.53
N ARG A 250 -9.70 -15.14 -0.58
CA ARG A 250 -9.20 -15.50 -1.93
C ARG A 250 -7.84 -14.86 -2.22
N GLY A 251 -7.62 -13.62 -1.79
CA GLY A 251 -6.30 -12.99 -1.88
C GLY A 251 -5.24 -13.74 -1.08
N ALA A 252 -5.55 -14.22 0.13
CA ALA A 252 -4.64 -15.05 0.90
C ALA A 252 -4.39 -16.42 0.24
N GLU A 253 -5.42 -17.03 -0.38
CA GLU A 253 -5.29 -18.28 -1.14
C GLU A 253 -4.41 -18.09 -2.40
N PHE A 254 -4.41 -16.92 -3.03
CA PHE A 254 -3.44 -16.59 -4.07
C PHE A 254 -2.00 -16.68 -3.56
N LEU A 255 -1.70 -16.25 -2.33
CA LEU A 255 -0.33 -16.35 -1.78
C LEU A 255 0.12 -17.81 -1.66
N LEU A 256 -0.80 -18.75 -1.39
CA LEU A 256 -0.50 -20.20 -1.41
C LEU A 256 -0.14 -20.68 -2.81
N LEU A 257 -0.88 -20.21 -3.83
CA LEU A 257 -0.65 -20.55 -5.23
C LEU A 257 0.61 -19.88 -5.80
N ALA A 258 0.96 -18.70 -5.30
CA ALA A 258 2.09 -17.91 -5.75
C ALA A 258 3.43 -18.40 -5.20
N GLN A 259 3.44 -19.23 -4.14
CA GLN A 259 4.70 -19.79 -3.65
C GLN A 259 5.34 -20.65 -4.75
N MET A 260 6.55 -20.28 -5.14
CA MET A 260 7.32 -20.96 -6.17
C MET A 260 7.63 -22.40 -5.72
N PRO A 261 7.76 -23.35 -6.65
CA PRO A 261 8.15 -24.72 -6.30
C PRO A 261 9.63 -24.79 -5.89
N GLU A 262 10.05 -25.97 -5.42
CA GLU A 262 11.47 -26.27 -5.25
C GLU A 262 12.25 -26.01 -6.55
N PRO A 263 13.50 -25.50 -6.47
CA PRO A 263 14.33 -25.37 -5.27
C PRO A 263 14.19 -24.05 -4.48
N GLN A 264 13.25 -23.16 -4.84
CA GLN A 264 13.14 -21.83 -4.21
C GLN A 264 11.71 -21.56 -3.70
N PRO A 265 11.27 -22.18 -2.59
CA PRO A 265 9.90 -22.10 -2.09
C PRO A 265 9.56 -20.74 -1.42
N ALA A 266 9.62 -19.66 -2.20
CA ALA A 266 9.35 -18.29 -1.81
C ALA A 266 8.57 -17.56 -2.93
N TRP A 267 8.55 -16.22 -2.95
CA TRP A 267 7.69 -15.44 -3.84
C TRP A 267 8.50 -14.49 -4.74
N ALA A 268 7.93 -14.14 -5.88
CA ALA A 268 8.41 -13.10 -6.79
C ALA A 268 7.59 -11.80 -6.60
N GLN A 269 8.08 -10.68 -7.14
CA GLN A 269 7.34 -9.41 -7.09
C GLN A 269 6.06 -9.48 -7.93
N GLN A 270 6.07 -10.16 -9.08
CA GLN A 270 4.92 -10.28 -9.95
C GLN A 270 4.93 -11.55 -10.79
N TYR A 271 3.73 -11.95 -11.22
CA TYR A 271 3.51 -13.11 -12.06
C TYR A 271 2.64 -12.75 -13.27
N ASN A 272 2.92 -13.38 -14.40
CA ASN A 272 2.06 -13.34 -15.57
C ASN A 272 0.82 -14.23 -15.38
N ARG A 273 -0.03 -14.27 -16.41
CA ARG A 273 -1.26 -15.05 -16.46
C ARG A 273 -1.06 -16.57 -16.29
N GLN A 274 0.15 -17.05 -16.59
CA GLN A 274 0.58 -18.44 -16.46
C GLN A 274 1.23 -18.73 -15.10
N MET A 275 1.18 -17.78 -14.16
CA MET A 275 1.78 -17.88 -12.84
C MET A 275 3.31 -18.09 -12.89
N GLN A 276 3.97 -17.43 -13.84
CA GLN A 276 5.43 -17.41 -13.93
C GLN A 276 5.96 -16.02 -13.57
N PRO A 277 7.06 -15.92 -12.81
CA PRO A 277 7.74 -14.65 -12.58
C PRO A 277 8.10 -13.98 -13.91
N VAL A 278 7.88 -12.67 -14.00
CA VAL A 278 8.16 -11.87 -15.20
C VAL A 278 8.82 -10.54 -14.83
N TRP A 279 9.42 -9.91 -15.84
CA TRP A 279 9.94 -8.55 -15.72
C TRP A 279 8.83 -7.57 -15.37
N ASP A 280 9.17 -6.57 -14.56
CA ASP A 280 8.44 -5.30 -14.52
C ASP A 280 9.32 -4.19 -15.10
N ARG A 281 9.77 -3.23 -14.29
CA ARG A 281 10.74 -2.21 -14.73
C ARG A 281 12.07 -2.85 -15.13
N LYS A 282 12.90 -2.08 -15.84
CA LYS A 282 14.23 -2.51 -16.34
C LYS A 282 15.21 -3.04 -15.27
N PHE A 283 14.91 -2.84 -14.00
CA PHE A 283 15.69 -3.28 -12.83
C PHE A 283 14.92 -4.25 -11.91
N GLU A 284 13.84 -4.84 -12.42
CA GLU A 284 12.95 -5.75 -11.67
C GLU A 284 12.76 -7.06 -12.45
N PRO A 285 13.73 -7.97 -12.39
CA PRO A 285 13.76 -9.18 -13.19
C PRO A 285 12.80 -10.26 -12.68
N PRO A 286 12.50 -11.29 -13.50
CA PRO A 286 11.97 -12.56 -13.05
C PRO A 286 12.90 -13.16 -11.99
N ALA A 287 12.51 -13.08 -10.73
CA ALA A 287 13.34 -13.48 -9.61
C ALA A 287 12.49 -13.82 -8.39
N ILE A 288 13.05 -14.63 -7.50
CA ILE A 288 12.56 -14.73 -6.12
C ILE A 288 13.01 -13.49 -5.37
N THR A 289 12.19 -12.98 -4.45
CA THR A 289 12.46 -11.69 -3.83
C THR A 289 12.56 -11.73 -2.33
N GLY A 290 13.50 -10.94 -1.80
CA GLY A 290 13.78 -10.89 -0.36
C GLY A 290 12.70 -10.20 0.46
N GLY A 291 12.17 -9.08 -0.04
CA GLY A 291 11.18 -8.27 0.68
C GLY A 291 9.78 -8.86 0.63
N GLU A 292 9.27 -9.08 -0.58
CA GLU A 292 7.89 -9.49 -0.82
C GLU A 292 7.62 -10.91 -0.30
N SER A 293 8.65 -11.78 -0.25
CA SER A 293 8.53 -13.09 0.41
C SER A 293 8.30 -12.98 1.93
N GLN A 294 8.93 -12.01 2.60
CA GLN A 294 8.69 -11.76 4.02
C GLN A 294 7.27 -11.23 4.25
N ASP A 295 6.81 -10.34 3.38
CA ASP A 295 5.45 -9.78 3.42
C ASP A 295 4.38 -10.85 3.17
N ALA A 296 4.63 -11.78 2.24
CA ALA A 296 3.74 -12.90 1.98
C ALA A 296 3.61 -13.81 3.22
N MET A 297 4.72 -14.18 3.87
CA MET A 297 4.70 -15.00 5.09
C MET A 297 3.91 -14.32 6.23
N ARG A 298 4.14 -13.03 6.48
CA ARG A 298 3.40 -12.27 7.49
C ARG A 298 1.92 -12.17 7.17
N THR A 299 1.57 -11.94 5.92
CA THR A 299 0.17 -11.83 5.48
C THR A 299 -0.56 -13.16 5.61
N LEU A 300 0.11 -14.28 5.31
CA LEU A 300 -0.40 -15.62 5.53
C LEU A 300 -0.67 -15.92 7.02
N MET A 301 0.25 -15.55 7.92
CA MET A 301 0.03 -15.67 9.37
C MET A 301 -1.16 -14.83 9.85
N ARG A 302 -1.31 -13.60 9.34
CA ARG A 302 -2.48 -12.76 9.62
C ARG A 302 -3.78 -13.40 9.09
N ALA A 303 -3.76 -13.94 7.88
CA ALA A 303 -4.91 -14.65 7.32
C ALA A 303 -5.28 -15.88 8.17
N TYR A 304 -4.29 -16.64 8.68
CA TYR A 304 -4.54 -17.72 9.63
C TYR A 304 -5.20 -17.22 10.91
N ARG A 305 -4.75 -16.11 11.50
CA ARG A 305 -5.37 -15.57 12.74
C ARG A 305 -6.85 -15.28 12.57
N ILE A 306 -7.23 -14.71 11.42
CA ILE A 306 -8.60 -14.31 11.12
C ILE A 306 -9.47 -15.51 10.72
N THR A 307 -8.95 -16.39 9.87
CA THR A 307 -9.75 -17.48 9.26
C THR A 307 -9.64 -18.82 9.98
N LYS A 308 -8.63 -18.98 10.83
CA LYS A 308 -8.19 -20.24 11.46
C LYS A 308 -7.89 -21.37 10.47
N ASP A 309 -7.69 -21.06 9.19
CA ASP A 309 -7.37 -22.03 8.16
C ASP A 309 -5.87 -22.36 8.16
N LYS A 310 -5.52 -23.55 8.68
CA LYS A 310 -4.13 -24.00 8.83
C LYS A 310 -3.34 -24.06 7.53
N ARG A 311 -4.00 -24.13 6.36
CA ARG A 311 -3.32 -24.11 5.05
C ARG A 311 -2.49 -22.83 4.87
N PHE A 312 -2.86 -21.73 5.52
CA PHE A 312 -2.08 -20.49 5.49
C PHE A 312 -0.75 -20.58 6.24
N LEU A 313 -0.56 -21.53 7.15
CA LEU A 313 0.71 -21.72 7.84
C LEU A 313 1.67 -22.67 7.09
N GLU A 314 1.15 -23.58 6.26
CA GLU A 314 1.93 -24.62 5.58
C GLU A 314 3.13 -24.11 4.76
N PRO A 315 3.04 -22.98 4.01
CA PRO A 315 4.16 -22.45 3.22
C PRO A 315 5.37 -21.98 4.03
N ILE A 316 5.17 -21.59 5.29
CA ILE A 316 6.08 -20.72 6.02
C ILE A 316 7.41 -21.42 6.37
N PRO A 317 7.44 -22.65 6.91
CA PRO A 317 8.70 -23.28 7.32
C PRO A 317 9.70 -23.45 6.17
N ARG A 318 9.21 -23.90 5.00
CA ARG A 318 10.08 -24.09 3.83
C ARG A 318 10.56 -22.77 3.25
N ALA A 319 9.72 -21.73 3.27
CA ALA A 319 10.12 -20.39 2.85
C ALA A 319 11.19 -19.81 3.77
N VAL A 320 10.99 -19.85 5.09
CA VAL A 320 11.99 -19.41 6.07
C VAL A 320 13.32 -20.15 5.88
N ALA A 321 13.28 -21.48 5.74
CA ALA A 321 14.48 -22.29 5.54
C ALA A 321 15.25 -21.90 4.27
N TYR A 322 14.54 -21.66 3.16
CA TYR A 322 15.13 -21.20 1.91
C TYR A 322 15.70 -19.77 2.02
N MET A 323 14.95 -18.84 2.63
CA MET A 323 15.38 -17.46 2.78
C MET A 323 16.60 -17.33 3.71
N LYS A 324 16.68 -18.14 4.78
CA LYS A 324 17.86 -18.21 5.66
C LYS A 324 19.13 -18.65 4.91
N LYS A 325 19.02 -19.59 3.97
CA LYS A 325 20.13 -20.00 3.10
C LYS A 325 20.52 -18.94 2.07
N SER A 326 19.66 -17.95 1.87
CA SER A 326 19.82 -16.88 0.90
C SER A 326 20.34 -15.59 1.53
N LEU A 327 20.59 -15.59 2.85
CA LEU A 327 21.19 -14.46 3.56
C LEU A 327 22.57 -14.14 2.97
N ARG A 328 22.83 -12.85 2.86
CA ARG A 328 24.16 -12.31 2.58
C ARG A 328 25.04 -12.41 3.84
N ASP A 329 26.33 -12.17 3.67
CA ASP A 329 27.31 -12.19 4.76
C ASP A 329 27.01 -11.14 5.86
N ASP A 330 26.31 -10.06 5.50
CA ASP A 330 25.85 -9.00 6.42
C ASP A 330 24.53 -9.34 7.16
N GLY A 331 23.97 -10.53 6.95
CA GLY A 331 22.70 -10.96 7.54
C GLY A 331 21.46 -10.33 6.90
N LYS A 332 21.61 -9.58 5.81
CA LYS A 332 20.51 -9.02 5.02
C LYS A 332 20.13 -9.94 3.85
N LEU A 333 19.07 -9.57 3.14
CA LEU A 333 18.62 -10.24 1.93
C LEU A 333 18.89 -9.36 0.71
N ALA A 334 19.26 -9.97 -0.42
CA ALA A 334 19.16 -9.31 -1.70
C ALA A 334 17.68 -9.12 -2.06
N ARG A 335 17.36 -8.06 -2.80
CA ARG A 335 16.00 -7.88 -3.31
C ARG A 335 15.63 -8.96 -4.31
N TYR A 336 16.59 -9.43 -5.12
CA TYR A 336 16.37 -10.41 -6.18
C TYR A 336 17.33 -11.58 -6.10
N TYR A 337 16.80 -12.79 -6.24
CA TYR A 337 17.55 -14.02 -6.40
C TYR A 337 17.17 -14.69 -7.71
N GLU A 338 18.19 -14.97 -8.51
CA GLU A 338 18.08 -15.61 -9.81
C GLU A 338 17.33 -16.94 -9.72
N LEU A 339 16.41 -17.14 -10.66
CA LEU A 339 15.63 -18.38 -10.73
C LEU A 339 16.55 -19.60 -10.91
N LYS A 340 16.30 -20.63 -10.11
CA LYS A 340 17.01 -21.92 -10.02
C LYS A 340 18.42 -21.85 -9.42
N THR A 341 19.24 -20.87 -9.78
CA THR A 341 20.65 -20.79 -9.30
C THR A 341 20.79 -20.19 -7.91
N ASN A 342 19.77 -19.44 -7.47
CA ASN A 342 19.76 -18.69 -6.22
C ASN A 342 20.82 -17.59 -6.07
N ARG A 343 21.45 -17.16 -7.18
CA ARG A 343 22.45 -16.08 -7.14
C ARG A 343 21.76 -14.72 -6.93
N PRO A 344 22.21 -13.88 -5.99
CA PRO A 344 21.71 -12.51 -5.86
C PRO A 344 21.86 -11.72 -7.17
N ILE A 345 20.81 -11.05 -7.63
CA ILE A 345 20.82 -10.17 -8.80
C ILE A 345 20.81 -8.70 -8.34
N TYR A 346 21.69 -7.91 -8.95
CA TYR A 346 21.79 -6.47 -8.81
C TYR A 346 21.79 -5.80 -10.18
N PHE A 347 21.75 -4.47 -10.18
CA PHE A 347 21.88 -3.66 -11.37
C PHE A 347 22.87 -2.54 -11.08
N ASP A 348 23.73 -2.23 -12.05
CA ASP A 348 24.61 -1.07 -11.95
C ASP A 348 23.85 0.25 -12.24
N LYS A 349 24.55 1.38 -12.17
CA LYS A 349 23.99 2.72 -12.46
C LYS A 349 23.42 2.86 -13.88
N ASP A 350 23.90 2.05 -14.83
CA ASP A 350 23.41 1.98 -16.22
C ASP A 350 22.29 0.95 -16.39
N TYR A 351 21.84 0.34 -15.29
CA TYR A 351 20.83 -0.70 -15.23
C TYR A 351 21.20 -1.95 -16.04
N GLN A 352 22.49 -2.29 -16.09
CA GLN A 352 22.93 -3.60 -16.54
C GLN A 352 22.87 -4.59 -15.40
N MET A 353 22.30 -5.77 -15.67
CA MET A 353 22.23 -6.85 -14.69
C MET A 353 23.63 -7.32 -14.31
N THR A 354 23.90 -7.38 -13.01
CA THR A 354 25.16 -7.83 -12.44
C THR A 354 24.94 -8.69 -11.19
N TYR A 355 25.99 -9.37 -10.75
CA TYR A 355 26.03 -10.12 -9.48
C TYR A 355 26.91 -9.41 -8.44
N ASP A 356 27.41 -8.21 -8.75
CA ASP A 356 28.19 -7.34 -7.86
C ASP A 356 27.28 -6.22 -7.29
N ASP A 357 27.30 -6.02 -5.99
CA ASP A 357 26.48 -5.07 -5.25
C ASP A 357 27.18 -3.71 -5.00
N LYS A 358 28.37 -3.49 -5.55
CA LYS A 358 29.16 -2.26 -5.28
C LYS A 358 28.70 -1.02 -6.05
N GLU A 359 28.15 -1.20 -7.25
CA GLU A 359 27.84 -0.10 -8.19
C GLU A 359 26.34 0.13 -8.39
N MET A 360 25.53 -0.19 -7.37
CA MET A 360 24.08 -0.04 -7.46
C MET A 360 23.63 1.43 -7.46
N PRO A 361 22.51 1.76 -8.13
CA PRO A 361 21.85 3.04 -7.97
C PRO A 361 21.52 3.34 -6.49
N ASP A 362 21.72 4.58 -6.06
CA ASP A 362 21.52 5.02 -4.68
C ASP A 362 20.04 5.22 -4.30
N HIS A 363 19.16 5.38 -5.30
CA HIS A 363 17.74 5.63 -5.11
C HIS A 363 16.87 4.37 -5.07
N TYR A 364 17.43 3.16 -5.22
CA TYR A 364 16.65 1.91 -5.21
C TYR A 364 17.21 0.88 -4.22
N GLY A 365 16.32 0.37 -3.35
CA GLY A 365 16.70 -0.56 -2.28
C GLY A 365 16.88 -2.00 -2.77
N PHE A 366 18.07 -2.33 -3.29
CA PHE A 366 18.45 -3.68 -3.71
C PHE A 366 18.84 -4.63 -2.56
N ILE A 367 19.02 -4.10 -1.35
CA ILE A 367 19.31 -4.88 -0.14
C ILE A 367 18.19 -4.59 0.85
N ARG A 368 17.64 -5.64 1.45
CA ARG A 368 16.50 -5.61 2.37
C ARG A 368 16.92 -6.15 3.72
N ASP A 369 16.45 -5.49 4.78
CA ASP A 369 16.62 -6.02 6.12
C ASP A 369 15.89 -7.37 6.25
N SER A 370 16.48 -8.25 7.07
CA SER A 370 15.96 -9.58 7.34
C SER A 370 15.20 -9.57 8.66
N PHE A 371 13.94 -9.99 8.60
CA PHE A 371 13.07 -10.21 9.75
C PHE A 371 12.66 -11.69 9.87
N LEU A 372 13.50 -12.59 9.34
CA LEU A 372 13.19 -14.03 9.28
C LEU A 372 13.10 -14.65 10.67
N THR A 373 13.86 -14.14 11.65
CA THR A 373 13.80 -14.59 13.04
C THR A 373 12.44 -14.26 13.66
N GLU A 374 11.96 -13.04 13.45
CA GLU A 374 10.66 -12.58 13.93
C GLU A 374 9.52 -13.36 13.27
N ILE A 375 9.63 -13.62 11.95
CA ILE A 375 8.65 -14.42 11.22
C ILE A 375 8.62 -15.86 11.73
N GLU A 376 9.78 -16.47 11.97
CA GLU A 376 9.85 -17.83 12.52
C GLU A 376 9.28 -17.89 13.94
N ASN A 377 9.63 -16.93 14.80
CA ASN A 377 9.08 -16.85 16.16
C ASN A 377 7.56 -16.70 16.16
N GLU A 378 7.04 -15.84 15.28
CA GLU A 378 5.61 -15.64 15.11
C GLU A 378 4.90 -16.91 14.62
N TYR A 379 5.50 -17.63 13.65
CA TYR A 379 5.01 -18.92 13.19
C TYR A 379 4.98 -19.96 14.32
N GLN A 380 6.06 -20.09 15.10
CA GLN A 380 6.12 -21.04 16.20
C GLN A 380 5.07 -20.72 17.29
N ALA A 381 4.84 -19.44 17.57
CA ALA A 381 3.79 -19.02 18.48
C ALA A 381 2.40 -19.44 17.99
N LEU A 382 2.11 -19.29 16.70
CA LEU A 382 0.82 -19.68 16.10
C LEU A 382 0.60 -21.19 16.01
N VAL A 383 1.68 -21.97 15.88
CA VAL A 383 1.65 -23.43 15.93
C VAL A 383 1.38 -23.92 17.36
N ALA A 384 2.02 -23.28 18.35
CA ALA A 384 1.85 -23.61 19.76
C ALA A 384 0.47 -23.21 20.29
N ASP A 385 -0.03 -22.02 19.89
CA ASP A 385 -1.35 -21.51 20.25
C ASP A 385 -2.05 -20.92 19.01
N PRO A 386 -3.12 -21.58 18.49
CA PRO A 386 -3.94 -21.05 17.40
C PRO A 386 -4.59 -19.67 17.66
N ASN A 387 -4.62 -19.24 18.92
CA ASN A 387 -5.17 -17.96 19.36
C ASN A 387 -4.07 -16.93 19.70
N ALA A 388 -2.79 -17.24 19.46
CA ALA A 388 -1.70 -16.31 19.69
C ALA A 388 -1.94 -14.99 18.91
N SER A 389 -2.02 -13.89 19.65
CA SER A 389 -2.18 -12.57 19.08
C SER A 389 -0.89 -12.12 18.39
N GLU A 390 -0.98 -11.10 17.55
CA GLU A 390 0.23 -10.39 17.09
C GLU A 390 1.00 -9.83 18.29
N PRO A 391 2.34 -9.79 18.24
CA PRO A 391 3.14 -9.12 19.25
C PRO A 391 2.69 -7.66 19.38
N LYS A 392 2.22 -7.28 20.57
CA LYS A 392 1.86 -5.90 20.91
C LYS A 392 3.00 -5.24 21.69
N ALA A 393 3.17 -3.95 21.49
CA ALA A 393 4.06 -3.15 22.34
C ALA A 393 3.63 -3.29 23.81
N THR A 394 4.60 -3.45 24.69
CA THR A 394 4.39 -3.46 26.14
C THR A 394 3.93 -2.08 26.64
N LYS A 395 3.28 -2.03 27.81
CA LYS A 395 2.89 -0.75 28.44
C LYS A 395 4.09 0.21 28.60
N SER A 396 5.26 -0.33 28.91
CA SER A 396 6.51 0.45 29.02
C SER A 396 6.93 1.05 27.67
N GLU A 397 6.92 0.26 26.59
CA GLU A 397 7.26 0.75 25.26
C GLU A 397 6.26 1.79 24.75
N ILE A 398 4.96 1.59 25.00
CA ILE A 398 3.91 2.58 24.67
C ILE A 398 4.19 3.89 25.40
N ALA A 399 4.43 3.84 26.72
CA ALA A 399 4.74 5.02 27.52
C ALA A 399 6.02 5.74 27.05
N GLN A 400 7.07 4.99 26.72
CA GLN A 400 8.32 5.56 26.21
C GLN A 400 8.14 6.27 24.87
N ARG A 401 7.38 5.68 23.94
CA ARG A 401 7.07 6.30 22.64
C ARG A 401 6.27 7.58 22.81
N ALA A 402 5.23 7.56 23.66
CA ALA A 402 4.43 8.75 23.95
C ALA A 402 5.24 9.85 24.63
N ALA A 403 6.07 9.51 25.62
CA ALA A 403 6.96 10.47 26.27
C ALA A 403 7.94 11.11 25.29
N LYS A 404 8.51 10.33 24.36
CA LYS A 404 9.38 10.85 23.29
C LYS A 404 8.61 11.78 22.34
N ALA A 405 7.39 11.42 21.96
CA ALA A 405 6.54 12.25 21.12
C ALA A 405 6.23 13.61 21.79
N VAL A 406 5.80 13.60 23.06
CA VAL A 406 5.51 14.84 23.81
C VAL A 406 6.78 15.67 24.02
N ALA A 407 7.89 15.06 24.40
CA ALA A 407 9.16 15.77 24.65
C ALA A 407 9.74 16.42 23.38
N SER A 408 9.42 15.91 22.20
CA SER A 408 9.84 16.49 20.91
C SER A 408 8.82 17.45 20.30
N GLN A 409 7.67 17.65 20.96
CA GLN A 409 6.64 18.58 20.50
C GLN A 409 7.04 20.03 20.84
N ARG A 410 6.88 20.93 19.87
CA ARG A 410 7.08 22.36 20.07
C ARG A 410 5.93 22.97 20.86
N SER A 411 6.13 24.19 21.36
CA SER A 411 5.11 24.95 22.10
C SER A 411 3.86 25.29 21.28
N ASP A 412 3.99 25.34 19.94
CA ASP A 412 2.89 25.51 18.99
C ASP A 412 2.17 24.18 18.64
N GLY A 413 2.54 23.08 19.30
CA GLY A 413 1.96 21.75 19.11
C GLY A 413 2.50 20.99 17.90
N GLY A 414 3.45 21.55 17.14
CA GLY A 414 4.03 20.91 15.96
C GLY A 414 5.25 20.03 16.25
N TRP A 415 5.52 19.10 15.34
CA TRP A 415 6.81 18.40 15.25
C TRP A 415 7.50 18.80 13.96
N LEU A 416 8.75 19.24 14.06
CA LEU A 416 9.57 19.59 12.92
C LEU A 416 10.81 18.73 12.86
N GLU A 417 11.23 18.42 11.65
CA GLU A 417 12.46 17.69 11.38
C GLU A 417 13.29 18.42 10.33
N LYS A 418 14.58 18.09 10.28
CA LYS A 418 15.44 18.56 9.19
C LYS A 418 14.97 17.92 7.90
N GLY A 419 14.74 18.73 6.89
CA GLY A 419 14.28 18.26 5.59
C GLY A 419 14.22 19.39 4.59
N PHE A 420 13.62 19.11 3.44
CA PHE A 420 13.36 20.10 2.41
C PHE A 420 11.89 20.03 2.01
N VAL A 421 11.40 21.09 1.39
CA VAL A 421 10.14 21.13 0.65
C VAL A 421 10.43 21.57 -0.78
N ARG A 422 9.41 21.54 -1.65
CA ARG A 422 9.54 22.05 -3.02
C ARG A 422 8.69 23.29 -3.21
N ASP A 423 9.26 24.29 -3.88
CA ASP A 423 8.50 25.43 -4.37
C ASP A 423 7.67 25.08 -5.61
N ALA A 424 6.93 26.06 -6.15
CA ALA A 424 6.10 25.88 -7.33
C ALA A 424 6.90 25.53 -8.60
N ALA A 425 8.20 25.83 -8.65
CA ALA A 425 9.10 25.47 -9.75
C ALA A 425 9.76 24.09 -9.53
N GLY A 426 9.46 23.40 -8.42
CA GLY A 426 10.04 22.12 -8.07
C GLY A 426 11.43 22.20 -7.44
N LYS A 427 11.93 23.41 -7.17
CA LYS A 427 13.23 23.62 -6.53
C LYS A 427 13.14 23.24 -5.06
N LYS A 428 14.18 22.55 -4.56
CA LYS A 428 14.31 22.24 -3.14
C LYS A 428 14.51 23.53 -2.35
N VAL A 429 13.71 23.69 -1.30
CA VAL A 429 13.80 24.76 -0.29
C VAL A 429 14.03 24.08 1.05
N VAL A 430 15.01 24.55 1.81
CA VAL A 430 15.32 24.03 3.15
C VAL A 430 14.95 25.13 4.14
N PRO A 431 13.79 25.05 4.82
CA PRO A 431 13.41 26.03 5.84
C PRO A 431 14.32 25.92 7.06
N ASP A 432 14.76 27.05 7.61
CA ASP A 432 15.66 27.08 8.78
C ASP A 432 15.00 26.46 10.02
N GLU A 433 13.68 26.63 10.16
CA GLU A 433 12.89 26.06 11.24
C GLU A 433 12.64 24.54 11.10
N GLY A 434 12.90 23.96 9.93
CA GLY A 434 12.59 22.57 9.59
C GLY A 434 11.26 22.40 8.84
N VAL A 435 10.89 21.15 8.60
CA VAL A 435 9.69 20.77 7.84
C VAL A 435 8.73 19.96 8.70
N VAL A 436 7.44 20.04 8.38
CA VAL A 436 6.41 19.15 8.91
C VAL A 436 6.41 17.88 8.06
N SER A 437 6.61 16.74 8.71
CA SER A 437 6.54 15.41 8.08
C SER A 437 5.26 14.70 8.49
N SER A 438 4.52 14.23 7.49
CA SER A 438 3.29 13.48 7.72
C SER A 438 3.56 12.17 8.45
N GLN A 439 4.69 11.50 8.15
CA GLN A 439 5.09 10.28 8.88
C GLN A 439 5.31 10.58 10.36
N THR A 440 6.09 11.62 10.67
CA THR A 440 6.37 12.02 12.06
C THR A 440 5.10 12.41 12.82
N PHE A 441 4.17 13.10 12.16
CA PHE A 441 2.86 13.39 12.74
C PHE A 441 2.06 12.11 13.05
N ILE A 442 2.00 11.17 12.10
CA ILE A 442 1.28 9.89 12.25
C ILE A 442 1.87 9.10 13.42
N ASP A 443 3.19 8.97 13.47
CA ASP A 443 3.89 8.19 14.50
C ASP A 443 3.70 8.78 15.89
N ASN A 444 3.88 10.09 16.03
CA ASN A 444 3.76 10.76 17.33
C ASN A 444 2.32 10.82 17.83
N THR A 445 1.36 11.09 16.93
CA THR A 445 -0.07 11.11 17.28
C THR A 445 -0.55 9.71 17.64
N THR A 446 -0.10 8.68 16.91
CA THR A 446 -0.39 7.28 17.23
C THR A 446 0.19 6.88 18.59
N ALA A 447 1.44 7.23 18.87
CA ALA A 447 2.08 6.94 20.15
C ALA A 447 1.34 7.55 21.33
N ILE A 448 0.91 8.82 21.22
CA ILE A 448 0.15 9.51 22.25
C ILE A 448 -1.24 8.88 22.42
N ALA A 449 -1.97 8.65 21.33
CA ALA A 449 -3.30 8.04 21.38
C ALA A 449 -3.27 6.63 21.99
N ASP A 450 -2.23 5.83 21.69
CA ASP A 450 -2.05 4.50 22.27
C ASP A 450 -1.81 4.55 23.76
N TYR A 451 -1.01 5.51 24.23
CA TYR A 451 -0.79 5.71 25.66
C TYR A 451 -2.07 6.09 26.40
N LEU A 452 -2.85 7.02 25.85
CA LEU A 452 -4.13 7.45 26.42
C LEU A 452 -5.13 6.29 26.50
N THR A 453 -5.21 5.46 25.45
CA THR A 453 -6.12 4.31 25.41
C THR A 453 -5.65 3.17 26.33
N ALA A 454 -4.34 2.95 26.46
CA ALA A 454 -3.77 1.92 27.32
C ALA A 454 -3.90 2.21 28.83
N GLY A 455 -4.10 3.49 29.20
CA GLY A 455 -4.36 3.92 30.58
C GLY A 455 -5.84 3.95 30.97
N ALA A 456 -6.76 3.84 30.00
CA ALA A 456 -8.21 3.83 30.21
C ALA A 456 -8.78 2.43 30.52
N ASN A 457 -7.97 1.38 30.40
CA ASN A 457 -8.26 -0.01 30.79
C ASN A 457 -7.34 -0.44 31.94
#